data_AF-A0A0R2X8Y9-F1
#
_entry.id   AF-A0A0R2X8Y9-F1
#
_cell.length_a   1.000
_cell.length_b   1.000
_cell.length_c   1.000
_cell.angle_alpha   90.00
_cell.angle_beta   90.00
_cell.angle_gamma   90.00
#
_symmetry.space_group_name_H-M   'P 1'
#
loop_
_entity.id
_entity.type
_entity.pdbx_description
1 polymer ?
#
loop_
_entity_poly.entity_id
_entity_poly.type
_entity_poly.pdbx_seq_one_letter_code
_entity_poly.pdbx_strand_id
1 'polypeptide(L)'
;MDKKKAEAAFAGKKVILGKETMTFNLLPLKYTWAYDLYRKMKANHWEPEDIGMGKDIEQWKDNKVVSDVERWIIRMGIGYFSAAEGIVGDNIQHVVREMVTAPELKLVLGRHAHEENIHADSLLYMISSLGINPHECEAMFEDVQSIVKKNEFVTGISRDLRRDLDLTLVENKRLLAKNIFVFGQCMEGTQFYGLFGMVLSLYRQNKFPGIGQMFRYTLRDESNHIEVFRNLFMDLVEENRDVWSEDFKEELRQTMATAVELEKTFIKDCLPVNAVGLSLEDFLSYIDYIADRRLEGVGLKPLRGDVANPLPWLAEMMDIKKEQNFFEGRVTEYQKSSALAAVHDDEL
;
A
#
# COMPACT_ATOMS: atom_id res chain seq x y z
N MET A 1 43.31 9.82 -1.50
CA MET A 1 42.00 9.29 -1.94
C MET A 1 41.80 9.71 -3.40
N ASP A 2 41.33 8.80 -4.25
CA ASP A 2 41.15 9.05 -5.68
C ASP A 2 39.77 9.65 -5.98
N LYS A 3 39.73 10.97 -6.21
CA LYS A 3 38.50 11.73 -6.46
C LYS A 3 37.79 11.27 -7.75
N LYS A 4 38.54 10.92 -8.80
CA LYS A 4 37.97 10.49 -10.08
C LYS A 4 37.23 9.15 -9.94
N LYS A 5 37.76 8.22 -9.14
CA LYS A 5 37.05 6.97 -8.83
C LYS A 5 35.74 7.20 -8.08
N ALA A 6 35.70 8.17 -7.18
CA ALA A 6 34.47 8.52 -6.46
C ALA A 6 33.43 9.17 -7.39
N GLU A 7 33.84 10.10 -8.26
CA GLU A 7 32.98 10.73 -9.27
C GLU A 7 32.42 9.70 -10.27
N ALA A 8 33.26 8.78 -10.75
CA ALA A 8 32.83 7.69 -11.63
C ALA A 8 31.87 6.71 -10.93
N ALA A 9 32.08 6.44 -9.64
CA ALA A 9 31.16 5.61 -8.85
C ALA A 9 29.78 6.28 -8.69
N PHE A 10 29.75 7.58 -8.45
CA PHE A 10 28.51 8.37 -8.40
C PHE A 10 27.78 8.37 -9.75
N ALA A 11 28.48 8.70 -10.84
CA ALA A 11 27.91 8.75 -12.18
C ALA A 11 27.41 7.39 -12.68
N GLY A 12 28.03 6.30 -12.21
CA GLY A 12 27.62 4.93 -12.54
C GLY A 12 26.35 4.45 -11.83
N LYS A 13 25.83 5.15 -10.81
CA LYS A 13 24.56 4.80 -10.18
C LYS A 13 23.41 5.11 -11.15
N LYS A 14 22.53 4.13 -11.36
CA LYS A 14 21.31 4.23 -12.17
C LYS A 14 20.18 3.47 -11.47
N VAL A 15 18.94 3.69 -11.90
CA VAL A 15 17.80 2.91 -11.42
C VAL A 15 18.02 1.45 -11.81
N ILE A 16 18.14 1.18 -13.11
CA ILE A 16 18.45 -0.13 -13.69
C ILE A 16 19.78 -0.07 -14.46
N LEU A 17 20.42 -1.23 -14.68
CA LEU A 17 21.66 -1.35 -15.46
C LEU A 17 22.77 -0.36 -14.99
N GLY A 18 22.77 -0.05 -13.70
CA GLY A 18 23.80 0.75 -13.07
C GLY A 18 25.04 -0.06 -12.75
N LYS A 19 26.03 0.60 -12.16
CA LYS A 19 27.28 -0.02 -11.74
C LYS A 19 27.01 -1.19 -10.78
N GLU A 20 27.45 -2.38 -11.16
CA GLU A 20 27.49 -3.52 -10.26
C GLU A 20 28.56 -3.36 -9.18
N THR A 21 28.19 -3.65 -7.94
CA THR A 21 29.10 -3.63 -6.80
C THR A 21 28.88 -4.85 -5.92
N MET A 22 29.96 -5.56 -5.58
CA MET A 22 29.92 -6.72 -4.66
C MET A 22 29.59 -6.35 -3.21
N THR A 23 29.53 -5.06 -2.88
CA THR A 23 29.29 -4.55 -1.53
C THR A 23 28.14 -3.55 -1.53
N PHE A 24 27.39 -3.51 -0.42
CA PHE A 24 26.36 -2.51 -0.21
C PHE A 24 27.00 -1.16 0.17
N ASN A 25 27.36 -0.35 -0.83
CA ASN A 25 28.01 0.93 -0.60
C ASN A 25 27.06 2.11 -0.85
N LEU A 26 26.50 2.63 0.23
CA LEU A 26 25.48 3.68 0.17
C LEU A 26 26.03 5.01 -0.39
N LEU A 27 27.29 5.34 -0.12
CA LEU A 27 27.85 6.65 -0.46
C LEU A 27 28.63 6.65 -1.80
N PRO A 28 28.64 7.78 -2.52
CA PRO A 28 27.79 8.97 -2.35
C PRO A 28 26.34 8.72 -2.79
N LEU A 29 25.36 9.36 -2.15
CA LEU A 29 23.93 9.25 -2.51
C LEU A 29 23.64 10.00 -3.82
N LYS A 30 23.09 9.32 -4.82
CA LYS A 30 22.55 9.93 -6.06
C LYS A 30 21.06 10.23 -5.91
N TYR A 31 20.29 9.26 -5.44
CA TYR A 31 18.85 9.40 -5.20
C TYR A 31 18.60 9.84 -3.77
N THR A 32 18.80 11.13 -3.48
CA THR A 32 18.67 11.66 -2.11
C THR A 32 17.25 11.50 -1.57
N TRP A 33 16.23 11.62 -2.44
CA TRP A 33 14.83 11.40 -2.11
C TRP A 33 14.60 10.01 -1.48
N ALA A 34 15.31 8.98 -1.96
CA ALA A 34 15.15 7.62 -1.46
C ALA A 34 15.64 7.49 -0.03
N TYR A 35 16.78 8.12 0.29
CA TYR A 35 17.29 8.14 1.65
C TYR A 35 16.41 8.98 2.59
N ASP A 36 15.86 10.08 2.12
CA ASP A 36 14.95 10.92 2.90
C ASP A 36 13.64 10.19 3.23
N LEU A 37 13.04 9.51 2.25
CA LEU A 37 11.86 8.66 2.48
C LEU A 37 12.20 7.50 3.41
N TYR A 38 13.33 6.82 3.23
CA TYR A 38 13.78 5.77 4.15
C TYR A 38 13.86 6.27 5.60
N ARG A 39 14.41 7.48 5.83
CA ARG A 39 14.47 8.06 7.19
C ARG A 39 13.08 8.37 7.74
N LYS A 40 12.17 8.88 6.89
CA LYS A 40 10.79 9.18 7.27
C LYS A 40 10.02 7.91 7.65
N MET A 41 10.06 6.89 6.79
CA MET A 41 9.47 5.57 7.00
C MET A 41 10.01 4.92 8.29
N LYS A 42 11.33 4.92 8.48
CA LYS A 42 11.94 4.42 9.72
C LYS A 42 11.47 5.16 10.98
N ALA A 43 11.24 6.47 10.90
CA ALA A 43 10.74 7.27 12.03
C ALA A 43 9.24 7.03 12.32
N ASN A 44 8.52 6.43 11.38
CA ASN A 44 7.10 6.12 11.48
C ASN A 44 6.83 4.72 12.06
N HIS A 45 7.85 3.92 12.35
CA HIS A 45 7.69 2.56 12.81
C HIS A 45 6.71 2.43 13.98
N TRP A 46 5.86 1.42 13.90
CA TRP A 46 4.81 1.07 14.85
C TRP A 46 4.70 -0.45 14.89
N GLU A 47 4.19 -0.97 16.01
CA GLU A 47 3.89 -2.39 16.20
C GLU A 47 2.38 -2.54 16.45
N PRO A 48 1.69 -3.51 15.82
CA PRO A 48 0.26 -3.69 16.02
C PRO A 48 -0.15 -3.92 17.48
N GLU A 49 0.65 -4.67 18.24
CA GLU A 49 0.37 -5.01 19.64
C GLU A 49 0.45 -3.83 20.60
N ASP A 50 1.05 -2.71 20.19
CA ASP A 50 1.05 -1.47 20.98
C ASP A 50 -0.33 -0.76 20.94
N ILE A 51 -1.25 -1.22 20.09
CA ILE A 51 -2.57 -0.62 19.91
C ILE A 51 -3.64 -1.46 20.62
N GLY A 52 -4.28 -0.88 21.63
CA GLY A 52 -5.27 -1.58 22.45
C GLY A 52 -6.59 -1.88 21.72
N MET A 53 -6.96 -3.16 21.63
CA MET A 53 -8.16 -3.66 20.94
C MET A 53 -9.41 -3.83 21.84
N GLY A 54 -9.35 -3.48 23.13
CA GLY A 54 -10.41 -3.79 24.09
C GLY A 54 -11.80 -3.24 23.72
N LYS A 55 -11.88 -1.99 23.25
CA LYS A 55 -13.15 -1.38 22.80
C LYS A 55 -13.66 -2.00 21.52
N ASP A 56 -12.78 -2.30 20.57
CA ASP A 56 -13.11 -2.93 19.30
C ASP A 56 -13.75 -4.30 19.55
N ILE A 57 -13.21 -5.08 20.49
CA ILE A 57 -13.76 -6.38 20.92
C ILE A 57 -15.15 -6.23 21.54
N GLU A 58 -15.35 -5.22 22.41
CA GLU A 58 -16.65 -4.94 23.02
C GLU A 58 -17.69 -4.58 21.94
N GLN A 59 -17.35 -3.63 21.07
CA GLN A 59 -18.21 -3.19 19.96
C GLN A 59 -18.51 -4.33 18.99
N TRP A 60 -17.52 -5.18 18.70
CA TRP A 60 -17.68 -6.37 17.87
C TRP A 60 -18.58 -7.43 18.52
N LYS A 61 -18.91 -7.39 19.80
CA LYS A 61 -19.87 -8.33 20.40
C LYS A 61 -21.28 -7.76 20.54
N ASP A 62 -21.43 -6.44 20.41
CA ASP A 62 -22.70 -5.75 20.62
C ASP A 62 -23.40 -5.34 19.31
N ASN A 63 -24.45 -6.09 18.95
CA ASN A 63 -25.28 -5.82 17.77
C ASN A 63 -26.11 -4.53 17.85
N LYS A 64 -26.16 -3.86 19.00
CA LYS A 64 -26.78 -2.53 19.14
C LYS A 64 -25.81 -1.39 18.82
N VAL A 65 -24.51 -1.64 18.92
CA VAL A 65 -23.46 -0.63 18.67
C VAL A 65 -22.96 -0.71 17.23
N VAL A 66 -22.80 -1.92 16.71
CA VAL A 66 -22.33 -2.18 15.35
C VAL A 66 -23.37 -2.99 14.58
N SER A 67 -23.77 -2.48 13.41
CA SER A 67 -24.67 -3.17 12.48
C SER A 67 -23.96 -4.20 11.62
N ASP A 68 -24.71 -5.11 10.99
CA ASP A 68 -24.16 -6.12 10.09
C ASP A 68 -23.42 -5.52 8.89
N VAL A 69 -23.89 -4.38 8.37
CA VAL A 69 -23.20 -3.65 7.29
C VAL A 69 -21.82 -3.15 7.74
N GLU A 70 -21.70 -2.68 8.97
CA GLU A 70 -20.41 -2.19 9.49
C GLU A 70 -19.45 -3.34 9.78
N ARG A 71 -19.97 -4.48 10.26
CA ARG A 71 -19.17 -5.72 10.38
C ARG A 71 -18.72 -6.22 9.01
N TRP A 72 -19.59 -6.12 8.01
CA TRP A 72 -19.27 -6.48 6.64
C TRP A 72 -18.13 -5.63 6.08
N ILE A 73 -18.16 -4.31 6.29
CA ILE A 73 -17.06 -3.41 5.91
C ILE A 73 -15.75 -3.82 6.57
N ILE A 74 -15.75 -4.15 7.86
CA ILE A 74 -14.54 -4.60 8.56
C ILE A 74 -14.05 -5.96 8.03
N ARG A 75 -14.95 -6.91 7.75
CA ARG A 75 -14.61 -8.22 7.16
C ARG A 75 -14.04 -8.06 5.75
N MET A 76 -14.66 -7.24 4.90
CA MET A 76 -14.14 -6.88 3.58
C MET A 76 -12.78 -6.18 3.69
N GLY A 77 -12.63 -5.32 4.69
CA GLY A 77 -11.40 -4.68 5.10
C GLY A 77 -10.27 -5.67 5.30
N ILE A 78 -10.41 -6.47 6.35
CA ILE A 78 -9.44 -7.45 6.81
C ILE A 78 -9.20 -8.51 5.74
N GLY A 79 -10.28 -9.05 5.17
CA GLY A 79 -10.25 -10.12 4.18
C GLY A 79 -9.60 -9.70 2.87
N TYR A 80 -9.81 -8.48 2.35
CA TYR A 80 -9.09 -8.06 1.13
C TYR A 80 -7.61 -7.77 1.43
N PHE A 81 -7.33 -7.01 2.50
CA PHE A 81 -5.96 -6.61 2.81
C PHE A 81 -5.06 -7.80 3.18
N SER A 82 -5.60 -8.89 3.74
CA SER A 82 -4.76 -9.99 4.23
C SER A 82 -3.91 -10.68 3.16
N ALA A 83 -4.29 -10.60 1.88
CA ALA A 83 -3.42 -11.02 0.77
C ALA A 83 -2.89 -9.84 -0.05
N ALA A 84 -3.60 -8.71 -0.10
CA ALA A 84 -3.15 -7.56 -0.88
C ALA A 84 -1.79 -7.04 -0.40
N GLU A 85 -1.58 -6.93 0.92
CA GLU A 85 -0.29 -6.50 1.50
C GLU A 85 0.83 -7.49 1.15
N GLY A 86 0.54 -8.79 1.19
CA GLY A 86 1.47 -9.84 0.80
C GLY A 86 1.87 -9.76 -0.69
N ILE A 87 0.90 -9.51 -1.58
CA ILE A 87 1.14 -9.34 -3.02
C ILE A 87 2.07 -8.13 -3.28
N VAL A 88 1.86 -7.02 -2.57
CA VAL A 88 2.71 -5.83 -2.66
C VAL A 88 4.12 -6.13 -2.14
N GLY A 89 4.21 -6.71 -0.93
CA GLY A 89 5.48 -7.09 -0.31
C GLY A 89 6.32 -8.03 -1.19
N ASP A 90 5.71 -9.07 -1.74
CA ASP A 90 6.37 -10.02 -2.65
C ASP A 90 6.83 -9.35 -3.94
N ASN A 91 6.00 -8.48 -4.54
CA ASN A 91 6.40 -7.74 -5.73
C ASN A 91 7.60 -6.82 -5.46
N ILE A 92 7.58 -6.08 -4.34
CA ILE A 92 8.70 -5.23 -3.96
C ILE A 92 9.97 -6.06 -3.80
N GLN A 93 9.90 -7.15 -3.03
CA GLN A 93 11.09 -7.95 -2.71
C GLN A 93 11.63 -8.71 -3.91
N HIS A 94 10.77 -9.33 -4.71
CA HIS A 94 11.18 -10.31 -5.72
C HIS A 94 11.18 -9.77 -7.14
N VAL A 95 10.53 -8.62 -7.38
CA VAL A 95 10.53 -7.95 -8.69
C VAL A 95 11.29 -6.64 -8.61
N VAL A 96 10.74 -5.62 -7.96
CA VAL A 96 11.28 -4.26 -8.08
C VAL A 96 12.67 -4.12 -7.46
N ARG A 97 12.85 -4.62 -6.24
CA ARG A 97 14.12 -4.49 -5.49
C ARG A 97 15.26 -5.27 -6.13
N GLU A 98 14.96 -6.37 -6.81
CA GLU A 98 15.94 -7.17 -7.54
C GLU A 98 16.41 -6.47 -8.81
N MET A 99 15.52 -5.72 -9.48
CA MET A 99 15.82 -5.00 -10.73
C MET A 99 16.59 -3.70 -10.52
N VAL A 100 16.39 -3.01 -9.39
CA VAL A 100 17.11 -1.77 -9.11
C VAL A 100 18.58 -2.04 -8.79
N THR A 101 19.47 -1.14 -9.19
CA THR A 101 20.93 -1.32 -9.04
C THR A 101 21.56 -0.38 -8.01
N ALA A 102 20.99 0.80 -7.78
CA ALA A 102 21.51 1.73 -6.79
C ALA A 102 21.20 1.29 -5.34
N PRO A 103 22.19 1.33 -4.42
CA PRO A 103 22.03 0.82 -3.05
C PRO A 103 21.03 1.61 -2.21
N GLU A 104 20.92 2.92 -2.39
CA GLU A 104 19.93 3.75 -1.71
C GLU A 104 18.48 3.43 -2.11
N LEU A 105 18.24 2.97 -3.35
CA LEU A 105 16.93 2.49 -3.78
C LEU A 105 16.63 1.14 -3.12
N LYS A 106 17.61 0.21 -3.09
CA LYS A 106 17.48 -1.06 -2.36
C LYS A 106 17.24 -0.88 -0.86
N LEU A 107 17.77 0.21 -0.28
CA LEU A 107 17.58 0.57 1.12
C LEU A 107 16.12 0.93 1.41
N VAL A 108 15.56 1.87 0.64
CA VAL A 108 14.17 2.32 0.86
C VAL A 108 13.16 1.24 0.53
N LEU A 109 13.37 0.48 -0.56
CA LEU A 109 12.51 -0.67 -0.91
C LEU A 109 12.58 -1.80 0.12
N GLY A 110 13.73 -1.96 0.79
CA GLY A 110 13.84 -2.90 1.92
C GLY A 110 13.04 -2.44 3.15
N ARG A 111 12.88 -1.13 3.35
CA ARG A 111 11.99 -0.60 4.40
C ARG A 111 10.53 -0.70 4.00
N HIS A 112 10.20 -0.38 2.74
CA HIS A 112 8.85 -0.53 2.18
C HIS A 112 8.33 -1.96 2.38
N ALA A 113 9.09 -2.96 1.92
CA ALA A 113 8.72 -4.37 2.11
C ALA A 113 8.54 -4.78 3.59
N HIS A 114 9.26 -4.12 4.51
CA HIS A 114 9.10 -4.38 5.93
C HIS A 114 7.86 -3.68 6.51
N GLU A 115 7.46 -2.52 6.00
CA GLU A 115 6.18 -1.88 6.35
C GLU A 115 5.01 -2.75 5.88
N GLU A 116 5.08 -3.39 4.71
CA GLU A 116 4.06 -4.37 4.29
C GLU A 116 3.94 -5.58 5.23
N ASN A 117 5.07 -6.04 5.80
CA ASN A 117 5.03 -7.10 6.81
C ASN A 117 4.32 -6.63 8.09
N ILE A 118 4.51 -5.37 8.50
CA ILE A 118 3.80 -4.79 9.64
C ILE A 118 2.30 -4.67 9.32
N HIS A 119 1.95 -4.29 8.09
CA HIS A 119 0.55 -4.24 7.65
C HIS A 119 -0.10 -5.63 7.73
N ALA A 120 0.56 -6.66 7.17
CA ALA A 120 0.08 -8.04 7.24
C ALA A 120 -0.05 -8.55 8.68
N ASP A 121 0.93 -8.25 9.55
CA ASP A 121 0.90 -8.61 10.97
C ASP A 121 -0.25 -7.93 11.71
N SER A 122 -0.54 -6.65 11.38
CA SER A 122 -1.67 -5.93 11.97
C SER A 122 -3.01 -6.59 11.66
N LEU A 123 -3.16 -7.19 10.47
CA LEU A 123 -4.38 -7.89 10.09
C LEU A 123 -4.54 -9.19 10.89
N LEU A 124 -3.45 -9.94 11.09
CA LEU A 124 -3.45 -11.12 11.96
C LEU A 124 -3.85 -10.74 13.39
N TYR A 125 -3.29 -9.65 13.91
CA TYR A 125 -3.62 -9.13 15.23
C TYR A 125 -5.10 -8.73 15.34
N MET A 126 -5.67 -8.08 14.31
CA MET A 126 -7.10 -7.75 14.24
C MET A 126 -7.99 -8.99 14.20
N ILE A 127 -7.69 -9.96 13.34
CA ILE A 127 -8.43 -11.24 13.21
C ILE A 127 -8.45 -11.98 14.55
N SER A 128 -7.27 -12.13 15.17
CA SER A 128 -7.11 -12.82 16.44
C SER A 128 -7.88 -12.12 17.56
N SER A 129 -7.76 -10.79 17.65
CA SER A 129 -8.43 -10.00 18.67
C SER A 129 -9.95 -10.09 18.59
N LEU A 130 -10.51 -10.00 17.39
CA LEU A 130 -11.96 -10.05 17.17
C LEU A 130 -12.54 -11.47 17.18
N GLY A 131 -11.69 -12.51 17.17
CA GLY A 131 -12.12 -13.91 17.05
C GLY A 131 -12.78 -14.19 15.71
N ILE A 132 -12.30 -13.56 14.63
CA ILE A 132 -12.76 -13.84 13.27
C ILE A 132 -12.14 -15.17 12.82
N ASN A 133 -12.93 -16.02 12.17
CA ASN A 133 -12.41 -17.26 11.61
C ASN A 133 -11.46 -16.95 10.43
N PRO A 134 -10.18 -17.36 10.49
CA PRO A 134 -9.23 -17.10 9.42
C PRO A 134 -9.64 -17.76 8.09
N HIS A 135 -10.30 -18.93 8.13
CA HIS A 135 -10.79 -19.60 6.92
C HIS A 135 -11.89 -18.81 6.22
N GLU A 136 -12.71 -18.05 6.96
CA GLU A 136 -13.69 -17.17 6.35
C GLU A 136 -13.00 -16.01 5.61
N CYS A 137 -11.89 -15.50 6.15
CA CYS A 137 -11.10 -14.46 5.48
C CYS A 137 -10.41 -15.00 4.23
N GLU A 138 -9.87 -16.22 4.30
CA GLU A 138 -9.24 -16.88 3.16
C GLU A 138 -10.26 -17.19 2.04
N ALA A 139 -11.44 -17.69 2.40
CA ALA A 139 -12.51 -17.98 1.45
C ALA A 139 -12.97 -16.74 0.66
N MET A 140 -12.89 -15.54 1.25
CA MET A 140 -13.23 -14.29 0.55
C MET A 140 -12.37 -14.06 -0.70
N PHE A 141 -11.13 -14.58 -0.75
CA PHE A 141 -10.28 -14.47 -1.94
C PHE A 141 -10.75 -15.32 -3.12
N GLU A 142 -11.47 -16.41 -2.85
CA GLU A 142 -11.99 -17.29 -3.89
C GLU A 142 -13.44 -16.95 -4.24
N ASP A 143 -14.24 -16.60 -3.23
CA ASP A 143 -15.68 -16.42 -3.37
C ASP A 143 -16.06 -15.01 -3.87
N VAL A 144 -15.36 -13.97 -3.43
CA VAL A 144 -15.71 -12.58 -3.77
C VAL A 144 -15.09 -12.21 -5.11
N GLN A 145 -15.92 -12.23 -6.15
CA GLN A 145 -15.47 -12.03 -7.54
C GLN A 145 -14.79 -10.68 -7.80
N SER A 146 -15.13 -9.61 -7.07
CA SER A 146 -14.43 -8.34 -7.18
C SER A 146 -13.01 -8.38 -6.60
N ILE A 147 -12.78 -9.16 -5.54
CA ILE A 147 -11.44 -9.42 -4.98
C ILE A 147 -10.61 -10.25 -5.97
N VAL A 148 -11.18 -11.36 -6.48
CA VAL A 148 -10.52 -12.23 -7.49
C VAL A 148 -10.03 -11.40 -8.67
N LYS A 149 -10.91 -10.59 -9.28
CA LYS A 149 -10.56 -9.78 -10.46
C LYS A 149 -9.50 -8.72 -10.18
N LYS A 150 -9.54 -8.10 -8.99
CA LYS A 150 -8.49 -7.16 -8.57
C LYS A 150 -7.14 -7.86 -8.44
N ASN A 151 -7.12 -9.04 -7.82
CA ASN A 151 -5.90 -9.84 -7.65
C ASN A 151 -5.35 -10.34 -8.98
N GLU A 152 -6.20 -10.86 -9.88
CA GLU A 152 -5.82 -11.27 -11.24
C GLU A 152 -5.25 -10.11 -12.06
N PHE A 153 -5.81 -8.91 -11.91
CA PHE A 153 -5.29 -7.71 -12.58
C PHE A 153 -3.85 -7.40 -12.15
N VAL A 154 -3.55 -7.36 -10.85
CA VAL A 154 -2.18 -7.03 -10.37
C VAL A 154 -1.19 -8.17 -10.60
N THR A 155 -1.59 -9.41 -10.36
CA THR A 155 -0.71 -10.58 -10.58
C THR A 155 -0.43 -10.82 -12.06
N GLY A 156 -1.40 -10.55 -12.93
CA GLY A 156 -1.23 -10.61 -14.39
C GLY A 156 -0.16 -9.67 -14.92
N ILE A 157 -0.01 -8.48 -14.32
CA ILE A 157 1.04 -7.50 -14.69
C ILE A 157 2.44 -7.97 -14.28
N SER A 158 2.54 -8.67 -13.16
CA SER A 158 3.83 -9.19 -12.66
C SER A 158 4.27 -10.50 -13.33
N ARG A 159 3.37 -11.20 -14.03
CA ARG A 159 3.57 -12.57 -14.51
C ARG A 159 4.81 -12.76 -15.38
N ASP A 160 5.13 -11.77 -16.21
CA ASP A 160 6.24 -11.84 -17.17
C ASP A 160 7.56 -11.28 -16.61
N LEU A 161 7.57 -10.78 -15.37
CA LEU A 161 8.74 -10.20 -14.72
C LEU A 161 9.53 -11.27 -13.97
N ARG A 162 10.50 -11.86 -14.67
CA ARG A 162 11.44 -12.85 -14.10
C ARG A 162 12.74 -12.18 -13.71
N ARG A 163 13.50 -12.79 -12.79
CA ARG A 163 14.78 -12.24 -12.29
C ARG A 163 15.87 -12.10 -13.37
N ASP A 164 15.77 -12.85 -14.46
CA ASP A 164 16.71 -12.87 -15.58
C ASP A 164 16.24 -12.02 -16.79
N LEU A 165 15.26 -11.14 -16.57
CA LEU A 165 14.74 -10.25 -17.61
C LEU A 165 15.86 -9.34 -18.18
N ASP A 166 16.06 -9.38 -19.50
CA ASP A 166 17.06 -8.54 -20.16
C ASP A 166 16.57 -7.09 -20.27
N LEU A 167 16.97 -6.27 -19.31
CA LEU A 167 16.61 -4.84 -19.25
C LEU A 167 17.35 -3.97 -20.27
N THR A 168 18.18 -4.53 -21.16
CA THR A 168 18.72 -3.78 -22.31
C THR A 168 17.66 -3.57 -23.40
N LEU A 169 16.62 -4.39 -23.40
CA LEU A 169 15.49 -4.35 -24.31
C LEU A 169 14.40 -3.37 -23.82
N VAL A 170 13.87 -2.55 -24.72
CA VAL A 170 12.91 -1.49 -24.38
C VAL A 170 11.59 -2.05 -23.87
N GLU A 171 11.11 -3.13 -24.47
CA GLU A 171 9.91 -3.86 -24.08
C GLU A 171 10.00 -4.37 -22.63
N ASN A 172 11.16 -4.85 -22.21
CA ASN A 172 11.38 -5.35 -20.86
C ASN A 172 11.43 -4.22 -19.84
N LYS A 173 12.03 -3.08 -20.20
CA LYS A 173 11.96 -1.86 -19.37
C LYS A 173 10.52 -1.36 -19.22
N ARG A 174 9.70 -1.43 -20.29
CA ARG A 174 8.27 -1.09 -20.24
C ARG A 174 7.50 -2.01 -19.29
N LEU A 175 7.77 -3.31 -19.29
CA LEU A 175 7.16 -4.24 -18.33
C LEU A 175 7.45 -3.82 -16.87
N LEU A 176 8.73 -3.53 -16.56
CA LEU A 176 9.11 -3.08 -15.22
C LEU A 176 8.48 -1.73 -14.87
N ALA A 177 8.50 -0.76 -15.79
CA ALA A 177 7.88 0.55 -15.58
C ALA A 177 6.37 0.44 -15.34
N LYS A 178 5.67 -0.41 -16.11
CA LYS A 178 4.24 -0.69 -15.94
C LYS A 178 3.96 -1.35 -14.59
N ASN A 179 4.82 -2.27 -14.15
CA ASN A 179 4.68 -2.90 -12.84
C ASN A 179 4.83 -1.92 -11.69
N ILE A 180 5.88 -1.09 -11.70
CA ILE A 180 6.08 -0.03 -10.70
C ILE A 180 4.88 0.94 -10.70
N PHE A 181 4.37 1.30 -11.88
CA PHE A 181 3.16 2.14 -11.99
C PHE A 181 1.93 1.46 -11.40
N VAL A 182 1.69 0.18 -11.69
CA VAL A 182 0.53 -0.56 -11.19
C VAL A 182 0.57 -0.71 -9.68
N PHE A 183 1.70 -1.11 -9.10
CA PHE A 183 1.80 -1.29 -7.64
C PHE A 183 1.71 0.05 -6.91
N GLY A 184 2.46 1.07 -7.34
CA GLY A 184 2.47 2.34 -6.63
C GLY A 184 1.30 3.29 -6.92
N GLN A 185 0.84 3.38 -8.17
CA GLN A 185 -0.18 4.37 -8.56
C GLN A 185 -1.59 3.76 -8.60
N CYS A 186 -1.73 2.52 -9.09
CA CYS A 186 -3.03 1.86 -9.13
C CYS A 186 -3.38 1.19 -7.80
N MET A 187 -2.56 0.27 -7.29
CA MET A 187 -2.89 -0.55 -6.12
C MET A 187 -2.82 0.28 -4.83
N GLU A 188 -1.62 0.61 -4.37
CA GLU A 188 -1.40 1.43 -3.17
C GLU A 188 -1.99 2.84 -3.33
N GLY A 189 -1.77 3.45 -4.50
CA GLY A 189 -2.15 4.84 -4.78
C GLY A 189 -3.63 5.11 -4.95
N THR A 190 -4.44 4.12 -5.33
CA THR A 190 -5.84 4.31 -5.72
C THR A 190 -6.77 3.25 -5.11
N GLN A 191 -6.48 1.96 -5.29
CA GLN A 191 -7.38 0.88 -4.89
C GLN A 191 -7.48 0.72 -3.36
N PHE A 192 -6.38 0.89 -2.62
CA PHE A 192 -6.41 0.80 -1.15
C PHE A 192 -7.25 1.89 -0.50
N TYR A 193 -7.32 3.06 -1.14
CA TYR A 193 -7.96 4.25 -0.60
C TYR A 193 -9.48 4.17 -0.52
N GLY A 194 -10.14 3.35 -1.34
CA GLY A 194 -11.57 3.10 -1.23
C GLY A 194 -11.94 2.50 0.12
N LEU A 195 -11.23 1.43 0.49
CA LEU A 195 -11.44 0.71 1.73
C LEU A 195 -10.93 1.47 2.96
N PHE A 196 -9.78 2.15 2.86
CA PHE A 196 -9.34 3.07 3.92
C PHE A 196 -10.39 4.11 4.25
N GLY A 197 -11.01 4.72 3.24
CA GLY A 197 -12.07 5.70 3.47
C GLY A 197 -13.28 5.08 4.18
N MET A 198 -13.67 3.84 3.89
CA MET A 198 -14.80 3.19 4.57
C MET A 198 -14.48 2.87 6.04
N VAL A 199 -13.33 2.26 6.32
CA VAL A 199 -12.91 1.93 7.70
C VAL A 199 -12.69 3.19 8.53
N LEU A 200 -12.06 4.22 7.97
CA LEU A 200 -11.84 5.49 8.65
C LEU A 200 -13.12 6.32 8.84
N SER A 201 -14.14 6.09 8.02
CA SER A 201 -15.47 6.67 8.26
C SER A 201 -16.12 6.07 9.51
N LEU A 202 -15.94 4.76 9.77
CA LEU A 202 -16.39 4.13 11.03
C LEU A 202 -15.60 4.67 12.22
N TYR A 203 -14.28 4.81 12.06
CA TYR A 203 -13.41 5.40 13.07
C TYR A 203 -13.86 6.81 13.50
N ARG A 204 -14.23 7.67 12.54
CA ARG A 204 -14.78 9.02 12.82
C ARG A 204 -16.07 9.01 13.61
N GLN A 205 -16.80 7.90 13.57
CA GLN A 205 -18.03 7.69 14.32
C GLN A 205 -17.76 7.06 15.70
N ASN A 206 -16.50 7.01 16.15
CA ASN A 206 -16.04 6.33 17.36
C ASN A 206 -16.28 4.82 17.36
N LYS A 207 -16.32 4.22 16.16
CA LYS A 207 -16.39 2.76 15.98
C LYS A 207 -15.01 2.22 15.65
N PHE A 208 -14.67 1.09 16.25
CA PHE A 208 -13.42 0.38 16.08
C PHE A 208 -12.18 1.29 16.23
N PRO A 209 -11.97 1.90 17.42
CA PRO A 209 -10.87 2.84 17.63
C PRO A 209 -9.48 2.22 17.42
N GLY A 210 -9.26 0.96 17.77
CA GLY A 210 -8.00 0.24 17.55
C GLY A 210 -7.75 -0.04 16.08
N ILE A 211 -8.73 -0.61 15.38
CA ILE A 211 -8.65 -0.86 13.92
C ILE A 211 -8.45 0.45 13.17
N GLY A 212 -9.23 1.48 13.50
CA GLY A 212 -9.11 2.80 12.88
C GLY A 212 -7.73 3.42 13.11
N GLN A 213 -7.10 3.21 14.27
CA GLN A 213 -5.73 3.67 14.52
C GLN A 213 -4.71 2.92 13.66
N MET A 214 -4.81 1.60 13.53
CA MET A 214 -3.94 0.80 12.64
C MET A 214 -4.07 1.28 11.20
N PHE A 215 -5.30 1.43 10.70
CA PHE A 215 -5.57 1.91 9.34
C PHE A 215 -5.04 3.34 9.09
N ARG A 216 -5.00 4.20 10.12
CA ARG A 216 -4.35 5.52 9.99
C ARG A 216 -2.83 5.40 9.88
N TYR A 217 -2.21 4.47 10.60
CA TYR A 217 -0.77 4.23 10.48
C TYR A 217 -0.42 3.62 9.12
N THR A 218 -1.18 2.61 8.67
CA THR A 218 -1.08 2.07 7.31
C THR A 218 -1.21 3.18 6.27
N LEU A 219 -2.27 4.00 6.32
CA LEU A 219 -2.46 5.11 5.37
C LEU A 219 -1.28 6.12 5.33
N ARG A 220 -0.64 6.37 6.47
CA ARG A 220 0.57 7.22 6.56
C ARG A 220 1.77 6.56 5.89
N ASP A 221 1.89 5.25 6.02
CA ASP A 221 2.99 4.47 5.46
C ASP A 221 2.81 4.34 3.94
N GLU A 222 1.58 4.04 3.48
CA GLU A 222 1.16 4.06 2.07
C GLU A 222 1.45 5.40 1.37
N SER A 223 1.26 6.52 2.06
CA SER A 223 1.60 7.84 1.52
C SER A 223 3.11 7.95 1.18
N ASN A 224 3.98 7.25 1.90
CA ASN A 224 5.41 7.18 1.58
C ASN A 224 5.67 6.19 0.45
N HIS A 225 4.97 5.05 0.44
CA HIS A 225 5.08 4.01 -0.59
C HIS A 225 4.78 4.55 -1.99
N ILE A 226 3.67 5.29 -2.11
CA ILE A 226 3.26 5.98 -3.34
C ILE A 226 4.35 6.95 -3.81
N GLU A 227 4.96 7.71 -2.89
CA GLU A 227 6.06 8.63 -3.22
C GLU A 227 7.34 7.88 -3.61
N VAL A 228 7.65 6.73 -2.99
CA VAL A 228 8.78 5.89 -3.37
C VAL A 228 8.61 5.41 -4.80
N PHE A 229 7.47 4.80 -5.12
CA PHE A 229 7.22 4.29 -6.47
C PHE A 229 7.05 5.40 -7.51
N ARG A 230 6.44 6.54 -7.14
CA ARG A 230 6.36 7.70 -8.02
C ARG A 230 7.75 8.20 -8.41
N ASN A 231 8.63 8.44 -7.45
CA ASN A 231 9.98 8.94 -7.74
C ASN A 231 10.80 7.88 -8.49
N LEU A 232 10.70 6.60 -8.10
CA LEU A 232 11.36 5.50 -8.80
C LEU A 232 10.92 5.39 -10.27
N PHE A 233 9.62 5.49 -10.53
CA PHE A 233 9.04 5.46 -11.87
C PHE A 233 9.54 6.63 -12.72
N MET A 234 9.50 7.85 -12.17
CA MET A 234 9.95 9.04 -12.89
C MET A 234 11.45 9.00 -13.20
N ASP A 235 12.29 8.54 -12.27
CA ASP A 235 13.73 8.36 -12.51
C ASP A 235 14.01 7.23 -13.52
N LEU A 236 13.25 6.13 -13.46
CA LEU A 236 13.36 5.03 -14.44
C LEU A 236 13.10 5.53 -15.85
N VAL A 237 12.02 6.29 -16.01
CA VAL A 237 11.59 6.89 -17.29
C VAL A 237 12.59 7.94 -17.77
N GLU A 238 13.09 8.79 -16.88
CA GLU A 238 14.05 9.85 -17.25
C GLU A 238 15.39 9.26 -17.69
N GLU A 239 15.87 8.22 -17.02
CA GLU A 239 17.11 7.52 -17.38
C GLU A 239 16.96 6.62 -18.62
N ASN A 240 15.72 6.32 -19.05
CA ASN A 240 15.37 5.44 -20.17
C ASN A 240 14.25 6.07 -21.03
N ARG A 241 14.54 7.21 -21.65
CA ARG A 241 13.57 8.00 -22.43
C ARG A 241 12.94 7.26 -23.61
N ASP A 242 13.57 6.19 -24.08
CA ASP A 242 13.07 5.23 -25.07
C ASP A 242 11.78 4.52 -24.62
N VAL A 243 11.57 4.37 -23.31
CA VAL A 243 10.34 3.82 -22.71
C VAL A 243 9.16 4.80 -22.83
N TRP A 244 9.42 6.12 -22.82
CA TRP A 244 8.40 7.17 -22.62
C TRP A 244 7.70 7.66 -23.89
N SER A 245 7.21 6.71 -24.69
CA SER A 245 6.47 6.99 -25.90
C SER A 245 4.98 7.29 -25.65
N GLU A 246 4.30 7.89 -26.63
CA GLU A 246 2.86 8.22 -26.50
C GLU A 246 1.97 6.97 -26.37
N ASP A 247 2.31 5.87 -27.05
CA ASP A 247 1.61 4.59 -26.91
C ASP A 247 1.75 4.01 -25.49
N PHE A 248 2.93 4.11 -24.87
CA PHE A 248 3.13 3.62 -23.51
C PHE A 248 2.39 4.49 -22.48
N LYS A 249 2.38 5.81 -22.66
CA LYS A 249 1.59 6.72 -21.82
C LYS A 249 0.09 6.41 -21.88
N GLU A 250 -0.42 6.14 -23.09
CA GLU A 250 -1.80 5.73 -23.30
C GLU A 250 -2.09 4.38 -22.61
N GLU A 251 -1.18 3.41 -22.74
CA GLU A 251 -1.29 2.11 -22.08
C GLU A 251 -1.39 2.24 -20.56
N LEU A 252 -0.55 3.07 -19.93
CA LEU A 252 -0.59 3.32 -18.49
C LEU A 252 -1.91 4.01 -18.09
N ARG A 253 -2.39 4.98 -18.88
CA ARG A 253 -3.68 5.63 -18.62
C ARG A 253 -4.84 4.63 -18.69
N GLN A 254 -4.85 3.75 -19.68
CA GLN A 254 -5.85 2.67 -19.79
C GLN A 254 -5.73 1.65 -18.65
N THR A 255 -4.51 1.37 -18.20
CA THR A 255 -4.27 0.50 -17.05
C THR A 255 -4.87 1.08 -15.77
N MET A 256 -4.73 2.39 -15.53
CA MET A 256 -5.41 3.09 -14.44
C MET A 256 -6.94 3.05 -14.59
N ALA A 257 -7.46 3.26 -15.80
CA ALA A 257 -8.91 3.19 -16.05
C ALA A 257 -9.48 1.82 -15.65
N THR A 258 -8.80 0.73 -16.00
CA THR A 258 -9.16 -0.62 -15.56
C THR A 258 -9.10 -0.77 -14.05
N ALA A 259 -8.04 -0.27 -13.40
CA ALA A 259 -7.92 -0.32 -11.94
C ALA A 259 -9.06 0.42 -11.22
N VAL A 260 -9.47 1.58 -11.75
CA VAL A 260 -10.61 2.38 -11.25
C VAL A 260 -11.92 1.60 -11.37
N GLU A 261 -12.21 1.00 -12.53
CA GLU A 261 -13.46 0.25 -12.71
C GLU A 261 -13.53 -1.01 -11.83
N LEU A 262 -12.39 -1.69 -11.63
CA LEU A 262 -12.28 -2.80 -10.69
C LEU A 262 -12.54 -2.35 -9.25
N GLU A 263 -11.96 -1.21 -8.84
CA GLU A 263 -12.15 -0.66 -7.50
C GLU A 263 -13.60 -0.23 -7.26
N LYS A 264 -14.20 0.45 -8.23
CA LYS A 264 -15.62 0.84 -8.16
C LYS A 264 -16.55 -0.37 -8.04
N THR A 265 -16.18 -1.49 -8.65
CA THR A 265 -16.93 -2.75 -8.50
C THR A 265 -16.76 -3.30 -7.09
N PHE A 266 -15.53 -3.34 -6.57
CA PHE A 266 -15.24 -3.76 -5.20
C PHE A 266 -15.95 -2.89 -4.14
N ILE A 267 -15.94 -1.57 -4.31
CA ILE A 267 -16.64 -0.61 -3.44
C ILE A 267 -18.15 -0.90 -3.35
N LYS A 268 -18.78 -1.30 -4.46
CA LYS A 268 -20.20 -1.68 -4.48
C LYS A 268 -20.47 -2.96 -3.70
N ASP A 269 -19.53 -3.91 -3.70
CA ASP A 269 -19.63 -5.12 -2.89
C ASP A 269 -19.38 -4.85 -1.40
N CYS A 270 -18.48 -3.92 -1.07
CA CYS A 270 -18.21 -3.48 0.30
C CYS A 270 -19.39 -2.70 0.92
N LEU A 271 -20.09 -1.90 0.11
CA LEU A 271 -21.20 -1.05 0.54
C LEU A 271 -22.47 -1.34 -0.29
N PRO A 272 -23.08 -2.53 -0.13
CA PRO A 272 -24.25 -2.92 -0.92
C PRO A 272 -25.49 -2.07 -0.63
N VAL A 273 -25.54 -1.47 0.56
CA VAL A 273 -26.54 -0.49 0.97
C VAL A 273 -25.82 0.66 1.65
N ASN A 274 -26.22 1.90 1.35
CA ASN A 274 -25.70 3.07 2.05
C ASN A 274 -25.89 2.90 3.57
N ALA A 275 -24.83 3.18 4.32
CA ALA A 275 -24.85 3.22 5.77
C ALA A 275 -24.73 4.67 6.27
N VAL A 276 -25.04 4.92 7.53
CA VAL A 276 -24.96 6.27 8.09
C VAL A 276 -23.53 6.79 7.97
N GLY A 277 -23.36 7.92 7.28
CA GLY A 277 -22.04 8.52 7.02
C GLY A 277 -21.22 7.88 5.91
N LEU A 278 -21.79 6.94 5.14
CA LEU A 278 -21.14 6.25 4.02
C LEU A 278 -22.03 6.34 2.77
N SER A 279 -21.65 7.21 1.83
CA SER A 279 -22.32 7.38 0.53
C SER A 279 -21.55 6.66 -0.56
N LEU A 280 -22.17 5.66 -1.19
CA LEU A 280 -21.57 4.93 -2.31
C LEU A 280 -21.04 5.88 -3.40
N GLU A 281 -21.85 6.86 -3.80
CA GLU A 281 -21.48 7.83 -4.84
C GLU A 281 -20.26 8.69 -4.46
N ASP A 282 -20.11 9.02 -3.17
CA ASP A 282 -18.95 9.77 -2.70
C ASP A 282 -17.68 8.92 -2.82
N PHE A 283 -17.74 7.63 -2.49
CA PHE A 283 -16.60 6.72 -2.66
C PHE A 283 -16.24 6.49 -4.14
N LEU A 284 -17.24 6.30 -5.00
CA LEU A 284 -17.00 6.14 -6.44
C LEU A 284 -16.35 7.40 -7.04
N SER A 285 -16.84 8.57 -6.66
CA SER A 285 -16.29 9.87 -7.08
C SER A 285 -14.90 10.12 -6.49
N TYR A 286 -14.64 9.64 -5.28
CA TYR A 286 -13.34 9.75 -4.63
C TYR A 286 -12.27 8.94 -5.38
N ILE A 287 -12.61 7.75 -5.88
CA ILE A 287 -11.70 6.95 -6.70
C ILE A 287 -11.36 7.66 -8.02
N ASP A 288 -12.35 8.28 -8.68
CA ASP A 288 -12.07 9.11 -9.87
C ASP A 288 -11.12 10.27 -9.52
N TYR A 289 -11.40 10.99 -8.43
CA TYR A 289 -10.58 12.10 -7.96
C TYR A 289 -9.12 11.69 -7.70
N ILE A 290 -8.90 10.60 -6.96
CA ILE A 290 -7.55 10.20 -6.57
C ILE A 290 -6.77 9.62 -7.77
N ALA A 291 -7.42 8.86 -8.65
CA ALA A 291 -6.79 8.29 -9.84
C ALA A 291 -6.22 9.37 -10.77
N ASP A 292 -6.97 10.46 -10.99
CA ASP A 292 -6.51 11.59 -11.79
C ASP A 292 -5.27 12.25 -11.18
N ARG A 293 -5.24 12.42 -9.85
CA ARG A 293 -4.06 12.96 -9.17
C ARG A 293 -2.84 12.03 -9.27
N ARG A 294 -3.02 10.71 -9.25
CA ARG A 294 -1.92 9.75 -9.45
C ARG A 294 -1.37 9.83 -10.86
N LEU A 295 -2.24 9.93 -11.87
CA LEU A 295 -1.84 10.12 -13.27
C LEU A 295 -1.06 11.43 -13.46
N GLU A 296 -1.59 12.54 -12.96
CA GLU A 296 -0.92 13.85 -13.01
C GLU A 296 0.43 13.83 -12.29
N GLY A 297 0.51 13.14 -11.16
CA GLY A 297 1.72 12.98 -10.36
C GLY A 297 2.89 12.37 -11.12
N VAL A 298 2.62 11.56 -12.15
CA VAL A 298 3.62 10.96 -13.05
C VAL A 298 3.62 11.56 -14.46
N GLY A 299 2.97 12.70 -14.66
CA GLY A 299 2.95 13.43 -15.93
C GLY A 299 2.05 12.82 -17.01
N LEU A 300 1.05 12.03 -16.63
CA LEU A 300 0.01 11.51 -17.51
C LEU A 300 -1.24 12.40 -17.46
N LYS A 301 -2.04 12.36 -18.53
CA LYS A 301 -3.31 13.09 -18.58
C LYS A 301 -4.33 12.42 -17.64
N PRO A 302 -5.19 13.20 -16.96
CA PRO A 302 -6.28 12.65 -16.15
C PRO A 302 -7.28 11.87 -17.02
N LEU A 303 -8.03 10.96 -16.39
CA LEU A 303 -9.14 10.23 -16.99
C LEU A 303 -10.41 11.06 -17.04
N ARG A 304 -10.75 11.77 -15.96
CA ARG A 304 -11.99 12.53 -15.83
C ARG A 304 -11.77 14.04 -15.95
N GLY A 305 -10.67 14.56 -15.39
CA GLY A 305 -10.34 15.98 -15.34
C GLY A 305 -10.80 16.62 -14.03
N ASP A 306 -11.63 17.66 -14.12
CA ASP A 306 -12.06 18.48 -12.97
C ASP A 306 -13.04 17.74 -12.03
N VAL A 307 -12.54 16.75 -11.29
CA VAL A 307 -13.29 16.05 -10.24
C VAL A 307 -13.00 16.70 -8.89
N ALA A 308 -14.04 17.11 -8.16
CA ALA A 308 -13.88 17.64 -6.80
C ALA A 308 -13.64 16.50 -5.80
N ASN A 309 -12.89 16.73 -4.72
CA ASN A 309 -12.72 15.74 -3.65
C ASN A 309 -14.01 15.64 -2.81
N PRO A 310 -14.75 14.52 -2.86
CA PRO A 310 -15.98 14.35 -2.07
C PRO A 310 -15.68 14.00 -0.60
N LEU A 311 -14.46 13.57 -0.26
CA LEU A 311 -14.03 13.16 1.07
C LEU A 311 -12.85 14.03 1.56
N PRO A 312 -13.03 15.36 1.73
CA PRO A 312 -11.94 16.27 2.11
C PRO A 312 -11.30 15.89 3.46
N TRP A 313 -12.10 15.32 4.35
CA TRP A 313 -11.67 14.87 5.66
C TRP A 313 -10.67 13.71 5.65
N LEU A 314 -10.63 12.93 4.57
CA LEU A 314 -9.67 11.82 4.45
C LEU A 314 -8.24 12.37 4.32
N ALA A 315 -8.08 13.52 3.66
CA ALA A 315 -6.81 14.23 3.63
C ALA A 315 -6.38 14.75 5.01
N GLU A 316 -7.33 15.25 5.82
CA GLU A 316 -7.05 15.70 7.19
C GLU A 316 -6.56 14.55 8.09
N MET A 317 -7.03 13.32 7.84
CA MET A 317 -6.59 12.12 8.56
C MET A 317 -5.15 11.70 8.21
N MET A 318 -4.69 12.00 6.98
CA MET A 318 -3.31 11.78 6.52
C MET A 318 -2.33 12.80 7.10
N ASP A 319 -2.79 14.03 7.34
CA ASP A 319 -2.04 15.08 8.04
C ASP A 319 -1.97 14.76 9.54
N ILE A 320 -1.26 13.67 9.87
CA ILE A 320 -0.88 13.30 11.21
C ILE A 320 0.10 14.39 11.69
N LYS A 321 -0.45 15.47 12.25
CA LYS A 321 0.29 16.24 13.26
C LYS A 321 0.83 15.22 14.23
N LYS A 322 2.13 15.32 14.54
CA LYS A 322 2.85 14.52 15.55
C LYS A 322 2.11 14.56 16.89
N GLU A 323 1.01 13.84 17.02
CA GLU A 323 0.32 13.69 18.27
C GLU A 323 0.90 12.46 18.93
N GLN A 324 1.44 12.74 20.13
CA GLN A 324 2.03 11.85 21.11
C GLN A 324 3.50 11.47 20.87
N ASN A 325 4.35 12.28 21.50
CA ASN A 325 5.64 11.84 22.01
C ASN A 325 5.44 10.50 22.73
N PHE A 326 6.01 9.43 22.15
CA PHE A 326 6.12 8.07 22.69
C PHE A 326 6.77 8.01 24.10
N PHE A 327 7.19 9.15 24.66
CA PHE A 327 7.77 9.31 25.99
C PHE A 327 6.82 9.91 27.05
N GLU A 328 5.61 10.35 26.68
CA GLU A 328 4.67 10.98 27.63
C GLU A 328 3.57 10.03 28.14
N GLY A 329 3.42 8.84 27.55
CA GLY A 329 2.62 7.76 28.12
C GLY A 329 3.37 7.12 29.28
N ARG A 330 2.86 7.27 30.51
CA ARG A 330 3.44 6.64 31.71
C ARG A 330 3.69 5.15 31.47
N VAL A 331 4.95 4.74 31.67
CA VAL A 331 5.37 3.35 31.81
C VAL A 331 4.70 2.77 33.05
N THR A 332 3.58 2.10 32.87
CA THR A 332 2.97 1.25 33.89
C THR A 332 2.45 0.00 33.20
N GLU A 333 2.92 -1.14 33.71
CA GLU A 333 2.53 -2.52 33.37
C GLU A 333 3.20 -3.16 32.15
N TYR A 334 4.51 -3.41 32.31
CA TYR A 334 5.13 -4.60 31.75
C TYR A 334 4.62 -5.83 32.53
N GLN A 335 3.54 -6.46 32.07
CA GLN A 335 3.32 -7.88 32.33
C GLN A 335 3.08 -8.59 31.01
N LYS A 336 4.12 -9.29 30.55
CA LYS A 336 4.03 -10.31 29.51
C LYS A 336 3.03 -11.37 29.94
N SER A 337 1.86 -11.40 29.33
CA SER A 337 1.04 -12.60 29.23
C SER A 337 1.18 -13.13 27.81
N SER A 338 2.28 -13.82 27.57
CA SER A 338 2.47 -14.70 26.43
C SER A 338 1.55 -15.92 26.59
N ALA A 339 0.54 -16.03 25.74
CA ALA A 339 0.05 -17.29 25.17
C ALA A 339 -1.04 -16.95 24.15
N LEU A 340 -0.68 -16.94 22.86
CA LEU A 340 -1.64 -17.27 21.81
C LEU A 340 -2.26 -18.61 22.19
N ALA A 341 -3.58 -18.65 22.39
CA ALA A 341 -4.28 -19.91 22.45
C ALA A 341 -4.14 -20.56 21.08
N ALA A 342 -3.44 -21.69 21.02
CA ALA A 342 -3.37 -22.51 19.81
C ALA A 342 -4.80 -22.97 19.49
N VAL A 343 -5.34 -22.51 18.37
CA VAL A 343 -6.56 -23.09 17.79
C VAL A 343 -6.12 -24.43 17.20
N HIS A 344 -6.65 -25.52 17.75
CA HIS A 344 -6.42 -26.86 17.23
C HIS A 344 -7.43 -27.12 16.10
N ASP A 345 -6.93 -27.54 14.93
CA ASP A 345 -7.70 -27.93 13.73
C ASP A 345 -8.63 -29.15 13.93
N ASP A 346 -8.72 -29.71 15.14
CA ASP A 346 -9.46 -30.95 15.42
C ASP A 346 -10.91 -30.74 15.93
N GLU A 347 -11.48 -29.53 15.80
CA GLU A 347 -12.91 -29.29 16.06
C GLU A 347 -13.64 -28.69 14.83
N LEU A 348 -13.58 -29.43 13.72
CA LEU A 348 -14.54 -29.34 12.61
C LEU A 348 -15.68 -30.34 12.76
#